data_AF-A0A948FNE9-F1
#
_entry.id   AF-A0A948FNE9-F1
#
_cell.length_a   1.000
_cell.length_b   1.000
_cell.length_c   1.000
_cell.angle_alpha   90.00
_cell.angle_beta   90.00
_cell.angle_gamma   90.00
#
_symmetry.space_group_name_H-M   'P 1'
#
loop_
_entity.id
_entity.type
_entity.pdbx_description
1 polymer ?
#
loop_
_entity_poly.entity_id
_entity_poly.type
_entity_poly.pdbx_seq_one_letter_code
_entity_poly.pdbx_strand_id
1 'polypeptide(L)'
;VFDSNNAGGITGGLSTGQPIVARVAVKPTPTIDKKQHTIDKYTLENKELAAITRRDATIVARVWPVVENYTAMVLLDNLIAHYGYQTLKKEVGKNG
;
A
#
# COMPACT_ATOMS: atom_id res chain seq x y z
N VAL A 1 -26.73 9.24 -8.47
CA VAL A 1 -26.19 8.12 -7.65
C VAL A 1 -25.72 7.06 -8.62
N PHE A 2 -24.56 6.44 -8.39
CA PHE A 2 -24.05 5.38 -9.26
C PHE A 2 -24.77 4.06 -9.01
N ASP A 3 -25.03 3.27 -10.06
CA ASP A 3 -25.69 1.97 -9.94
C ASP A 3 -24.78 0.87 -9.37
N SER A 4 -23.45 1.03 -9.50
CA SER A 4 -22.46 0.08 -8.94
C SER A 4 -21.13 0.78 -8.61
N ASN A 5 -20.23 0.08 -7.90
CA ASN A 5 -18.90 0.58 -7.51
C ASN A 5 -17.76 -0.33 -8.01
N ASN A 6 -17.83 -0.77 -9.27
CA ASN A 6 -16.82 -1.67 -9.85
C ASN A 6 -15.45 -1.03 -10.00
N ALA A 7 -15.41 0.30 -10.10
CA ALA A 7 -14.16 1.09 -10.14
C ALA A 7 -13.54 1.30 -8.74
N GLY A 8 -14.19 0.84 -7.67
CA GLY A 8 -13.65 0.94 -6.31
C GLY A 8 -13.51 2.37 -5.80
N GLY A 9 -14.42 3.25 -6.19
CA GLY A 9 -14.49 4.64 -5.72
C GLY A 9 -13.55 5.61 -6.43
N ILE A 10 -12.69 5.13 -7.35
CA ILE A 10 -11.71 5.95 -8.07
C ILE A 10 -11.90 5.76 -9.58
N THR A 11 -12.01 6.86 -10.33
CA THR A 11 -12.14 6.84 -11.79
C THR A 11 -11.25 7.91 -12.39
N GLY A 12 -10.42 7.56 -13.37
CA GLY A 12 -9.48 8.50 -14.00
C GLY A 12 -8.49 9.12 -13.00
N GLY A 13 -8.20 8.44 -11.89
CA GLY A 13 -7.33 8.94 -10.82
C GLY A 13 -8.00 9.91 -9.83
N LEU A 14 -9.31 10.14 -9.96
CA LEU A 14 -10.08 11.03 -9.08
C LEU A 14 -11.08 10.23 -8.24
N SER A 15 -11.30 10.69 -7.01
CA SER A 15 -12.35 10.14 -6.16
C SER A 15 -13.73 10.48 -6.72
N THR A 16 -14.63 9.50 -6.70
CA THR A 16 -16.00 9.62 -7.27
C THR A 16 -17.07 9.93 -6.21
N GLY A 17 -16.69 9.95 -4.93
CA GLY A 17 -17.61 10.06 -3.79
C GLY A 17 -18.22 8.73 -3.33
N GLN A 18 -18.04 7.64 -4.09
CA GLN A 18 -18.36 6.29 -3.64
C GLN A 18 -17.30 5.77 -2.65
N PRO A 19 -17.58 4.71 -1.87
CA PRO A 19 -16.58 4.09 -1.01
C PRO A 19 -15.31 3.69 -1.81
N ILE A 20 -14.14 4.03 -1.28
CA ILE A 20 -12.87 3.59 -1.87
C ILE A 20 -12.65 2.12 -1.49
N VAL A 21 -12.47 1.26 -2.50
CA VAL A 21 -12.29 -0.18 -2.30
C VAL A 21 -10.97 -0.61 -2.94
N ALA A 22 -10.03 -1.05 -2.11
CA ALA A 22 -8.73 -1.58 -2.53
C ALA A 22 -8.60 -3.05 -2.11
N ARG A 23 -7.97 -3.86 -2.95
CA ARG A 23 -7.60 -5.25 -2.65
C ARG A 23 -6.10 -5.38 -2.75
N VAL A 24 -5.47 -5.90 -1.70
CA VAL A 24 -4.00 -6.01 -1.61
C VAL A 24 -3.60 -7.47 -1.60
N ALA A 25 -2.71 -7.84 -2.52
CA ALA A 25 -2.07 -9.16 -2.53
C ALA A 25 -0.73 -9.08 -1.80
N VAL A 26 -0.51 -10.00 -0.86
CA VAL A 26 0.71 -10.05 -0.04
C VAL A 26 1.41 -11.37 -0.29
N LYS A 27 2.69 -11.32 -0.66
CA LYS A 27 3.49 -12.53 -0.81
C LYS A 27 3.68 -13.24 0.54
N PRO A 28 3.79 -14.58 0.57
CA PRO A 28 4.09 -15.31 1.79
C PRO A 28 5.41 -14.86 2.44
N THR A 29 5.53 -15.12 3.75
CA THR A 29 6.79 -14.92 4.47
C THR A 29 7.89 -15.69 3.74
N PRO A 30 8.97 -15.02 3.28
CA PRO A 30 9.97 -15.66 2.41
C PRO A 30 10.76 -16.75 3.14
N THR A 31 10.95 -16.56 4.44
CA THR A 31 11.75 -17.41 5.31
C THR A 31 10.79 -18.29 6.11
N ILE A 32 10.76 -19.58 5.78
CA ILE A 32 9.97 -20.61 6.44
C ILE A 32 10.91 -21.74 6.87
N ASP A 33 10.46 -22.61 7.76
CA ASP A 33 11.26 -23.71 8.33
C ASP A 33 11.66 -24.80 7.31
N LYS A 34 11.25 -24.66 6.05
CA LYS A 34 11.70 -25.54 4.97
C LYS A 34 13.08 -25.10 4.49
N LYS A 35 13.97 -26.07 4.27
CA LYS A 35 15.25 -25.83 3.61
C LYS A 35 15.03 -25.20 2.24
N GLN A 36 15.78 -24.14 1.95
CA GLN A 36 15.72 -23.41 0.70
C GLN A 36 17.10 -23.41 0.04
N HIS A 37 17.15 -23.68 -1.27
CA HIS A 37 18.37 -23.54 -2.04
C HIS A 37 18.66 -22.06 -2.30
N THR A 38 19.88 -21.65 -2.00
CA THR A 38 20.39 -20.30 -2.22
C THR A 38 21.87 -20.34 -2.59
N ILE A 39 22.48 -19.19 -2.81
CA ILE A 39 23.91 -19.02 -3.04
C ILE A 39 24.50 -18.23 -1.87
N ASP A 40 25.64 -18.68 -1.35
CA ASP A 40 26.42 -17.88 -0.41
C ASP A 40 27.12 -16.75 -1.18
N LYS A 41 26.78 -15.50 -0.85
CA LYS A 41 27.29 -14.33 -1.56
C LYS A 41 28.80 -14.10 -1.42
N TYR A 42 29.47 -14.76 -0.48
CA TYR A 42 30.91 -14.63 -0.27
C TYR A 42 31.70 -15.74 -0.98
N THR A 43 31.28 -17.00 -0.82
CA THR A 43 31.96 -18.13 -1.47
C THR A 43 31.49 -18.37 -2.90
N LEU A 44 30.33 -17.81 -3.28
CA LEU A 44 29.64 -18.01 -4.56
C LEU A 44 29.21 -19.46 -4.82
N GLU A 45 29.09 -20.25 -3.75
CA GLU A 45 28.70 -21.66 -3.82
C GLU A 45 27.24 -21.88 -3.42
N ASN A 46 26.66 -22.97 -3.92
CA ASN A 46 25.31 -23.40 -3.55
C ASN A 46 25.27 -23.77 -2.06
N LYS A 47 24.25 -23.27 -1.37
CA LYS A 47 24.06 -23.49 0.06
C LYS A 47 22.58 -23.73 0.37
N GLU A 48 22.32 -24.59 1.34
CA GLU A 48 20.98 -24.72 1.92
C GLU A 48 20.82 -23.72 3.06
N LEU A 49 19.82 -22.85 2.94
CA LEU A 49 19.40 -21.98 4.02
C LEU A 49 18.28 -22.68 4.81
N ALA A 50 18.57 -23.00 6.08
CA ALA A 50 17.56 -23.37 7.06
C ALA A 50 17.27 -22.15 7.95
N ALA A 51 16.04 -21.68 7.92
CA ALA A 51 15.62 -20.49 8.63
C ALA A 51 15.57 -20.70 10.15
N ILE A 52 16.31 -19.91 10.94
CA ILE A 52 16.30 -20.06 12.42
C ILE A 52 15.23 -19.16 13.08
N THR A 53 14.78 -18.07 12.45
CA THR A 53 14.27 -16.91 13.22
C THR A 53 12.89 -16.35 12.87
N ARG A 54 12.15 -16.86 11.87
CA ARG A 54 10.74 -16.47 11.65
C ARG A 54 9.81 -17.68 11.49
N ARG A 55 8.80 -17.76 12.36
CA ARG A 55 7.83 -18.87 12.44
C ARG A 55 6.40 -18.45 12.10
N ASP A 56 6.22 -17.24 11.58
CA ASP A 56 4.89 -16.75 11.25
C ASP A 56 4.37 -17.45 10.00
N ALA A 57 3.42 -18.37 10.19
CA ALA A 57 2.73 -19.06 9.10
C ALA A 57 2.03 -18.07 8.14
N THR A 58 1.64 -16.89 8.64
CA THR A 58 1.07 -15.80 7.84
C THR A 58 1.41 -14.42 8.41
N ILE A 59 1.50 -13.42 7.54
CA ILE A 59 1.63 -12.00 7.91
C ILE A 59 0.34 -11.21 7.66
N VAL A 60 -0.70 -11.82 7.09
CA VAL A 60 -1.90 -11.11 6.59
C VAL A 60 -2.55 -10.26 7.67
N ALA A 61 -2.78 -10.81 8.86
CA ALA A 61 -3.40 -10.08 9.97
C ALA A 61 -2.57 -8.87 10.45
N ARG A 62 -1.24 -8.94 10.32
CA ARG A 62 -0.35 -7.83 10.69
C ARG A 62 -0.20 -6.79 9.58
N VAL A 63 -0.39 -7.18 8.33
CA VAL A 63 -0.36 -6.25 7.19
C VAL A 63 -1.63 -5.40 7.13
N TRP A 64 -2.77 -5.92 7.59
CA TRP A 64 -4.04 -5.19 7.61
C TRP A 64 -3.94 -3.77 8.20
N PRO A 65 -3.50 -3.57 9.46
CA PRO A 65 -3.40 -2.22 10.02
C PRO A 65 -2.38 -1.35 9.28
N VAL A 66 -1.32 -1.94 8.71
CA VAL A 66 -0.33 -1.19 7.92
C VAL A 66 -0.95 -0.60 6.65
N VAL A 67 -1.76 -1.40 5.94
CA VAL A 67 -2.47 -0.96 4.73
C VAL A 67 -3.49 0.12 5.04
N GLU A 68 -4.25 -0.01 6.14
CA GLU A 68 -5.20 1.00 6.57
C GLU A 68 -4.52 2.33 6.90
N ASN A 69 -3.46 2.29 7.71
CA ASN A 69 -2.71 3.49 8.08
C ASN A 69 -2.10 4.19 6.86
N TYR A 70 -1.46 3.42 5.98
CA TYR A 70 -0.86 3.99 4.77
C TYR A 70 -1.92 4.60 3.85
N THR A 71 -3.08 3.95 3.73
CA THR A 71 -4.21 4.48 2.97
C THR A 71 -4.71 5.80 3.56
N ALA A 72 -4.86 5.88 4.89
CA ALA A 72 -5.27 7.10 5.58
C ALA A 72 -4.27 8.25 5.38
N MET A 73 -2.96 7.96 5.42
CA MET A 73 -1.92 8.95 5.14
C MET A 73 -2.02 9.49 3.71
N VAL A 74 -2.16 8.61 2.70
CA VAL A 74 -2.31 9.02 1.30
C VAL A 74 -3.57 9.87 1.10
N LEU A 75 -4.68 9.54 1.75
CA LEU A 75 -5.90 10.35 1.68
C LEU A 75 -5.71 11.73 2.32
N LEU A 76 -5.01 11.80 3.46
CA LEU A 76 -4.69 13.06 4.11
C LEU A 76 -3.81 13.95 3.24
N ASP A 77 -2.78 13.39 2.61
CA ASP A 77 -1.88 14.14 1.70
C ASP A 77 -2.66 14.74 0.53
N ASN A 78 -3.55 13.95 -0.10
CA ASN A 78 -4.40 14.43 -1.19
C ASN A 78 -5.36 15.54 -0.72
N LEU A 79 -5.91 15.42 0.49
CA LEU A 79 -6.80 16.43 1.06
C LEU A 79 -6.05 17.75 1.33
N ILE A 80 -4.84 17.66 1.91
CA ILE A 80 -4.00 18.83 2.15
C ILE A 80 -3.62 19.51 0.84
N ALA A 81 -3.22 18.75 -0.18
CA ALA A 81 -2.90 19.28 -1.50
C ALA A 81 -4.11 20.01 -2.12
N HIS A 82 -5.31 19.43 -2.00
CA HIS A 82 -6.54 20.07 -2.45
C HIS A 82 -6.79 21.40 -1.72
N TYR A 83 -6.71 21.44 -0.39
CA TYR A 83 -6.91 22.67 0.37
C TYR A 83 -5.85 23.73 0.09
N GLY A 84 -4.60 23.34 -0.10
CA GLY A 84 -3.53 24.25 -0.54
C GLY A 84 -3.87 24.90 -1.87
N TYR A 85 -4.31 24.10 -2.85
CA TYR A 85 -4.74 24.61 -4.16
C TYR A 85 -5.93 25.58 -4.03
N GLN A 86 -6.97 25.23 -3.28
CA GLN A 86 -8.14 26.10 -3.09
C GLN A 86 -7.76 27.45 -2.45
N THR A 87 -6.85 27.42 -1.47
CA THR A 87 -6.37 28.61 -0.78
C THR A 87 -5.61 29.53 -1.74
N LEU A 88 -4.65 28.98 -2.49
CA LEU A 88 -3.88 29.74 -3.48
C LEU A 88 -4.78 30.32 -4.59
N LYS A 89 -5.71 29.52 -5.11
CA LYS A 89 -6.67 29.95 -6.12
C LYS A 89 -7.50 31.14 -5.65
N LYS A 90 -7.95 31.12 -4.40
CA LYS A 90 -8.73 32.22 -3.80
C LYS A 90 -7.90 33.50 -3.66
N GLU A 91 -6.63 33.40 -3.26
CA GLU A 91 -5.76 34.58 -3.10
C GLU A 91 -5.37 35.18 -4.46
N VAL A 92 -5.04 34.37 -5.46
CA VAL A 92 -4.76 34.85 -6.82
C VAL A 92 -6.00 35.50 -7.44
N GLY A 93 -7.19 34.91 -7.26
CA GLY A 93 -8.44 35.45 -7.79
C GLY A 93 -8.97 36.72 -7.12
N LYS A 94 -8.39 37.15 -5.99
CA LYS A 94 -8.71 38.44 -5.35
C LYS A 94 -7.83 39.59 -5.86
N ASN A 95 -6.68 39.27 -6.44
CA ASN A 95 -5.65 40.24 -6.85
C ASN A 95 -5.69 40.58 -8.35
N GLY A 96 -6.64 40.01 -9.10
CA GLY A 96 -6.95 40.37 -10.49
C GLY A 96 -8.37 40.88 -10.60
#